data_AF-A0A920V955-F1
#
_entry.id   AF-A0A920V955-F1
#
_cell.length_a   1.000
_cell.length_b   1.000
_cell.length_c   1.000
_cell.angle_alpha   90.00
_cell.angle_beta   90.00
_cell.angle_gamma   90.00
#
_symmetry.space_group_name_H-M   'P 1'
#
loop_
_entity.id
_entity.type
_entity.pdbx_description
1 polymer ?
#
loop_
_entity_poly.entity_id
_entity_poly.type
_entity_poly.pdbx_seq_one_letter_code
_entity_poly.pdbx_strand_id
1 'polypeptide(L)'
;MSYIISPGKEDAVKKIKSSAKKCDEVILATDPDREGEAIAWHVADILTPKNKAADNKRKISRAVFYEISKKAVNQAIANPGEIAMDLVLSQETRRALDRHFGFTLSPLLWRLFPSNNHSAGRVQSPALEWS
;
A
#
# COMPACT_ATOMS: atom_id res chain seq x y z
N MET A 1 -4.12 0.26 -12.81
CA MET A 1 -3.92 -0.97 -12.02
C MET A 1 -5.28 -1.39 -11.46
N SER A 2 -5.72 -2.65 -11.58
CA SER A 2 -6.94 -3.11 -10.89
C SER A 2 -6.53 -3.79 -9.59
N TYR A 3 -6.93 -3.23 -8.45
CA TYR A 3 -6.65 -3.80 -7.14
C TYR A 3 -7.71 -4.84 -6.78
N ILE A 4 -7.27 -6.07 -6.55
CA ILE A 4 -8.11 -7.16 -6.03
C ILE A 4 -7.83 -7.34 -4.54
N ILE A 5 -8.88 -7.54 -3.76
CA ILE A 5 -8.75 -7.93 -2.36
C ILE A 5 -8.19 -9.35 -2.36
N SER A 6 -7.15 -9.60 -1.55
CA SER A 6 -6.57 -10.94 -1.43
C SER A 6 -7.59 -11.92 -0.86
N PRO A 7 -7.66 -13.15 -1.39
CA PRO A 7 -8.54 -14.19 -0.85
C PRO A 7 -8.22 -14.45 0.62
N GLY A 8 -9.25 -14.43 1.47
CA GLY A 8 -9.15 -14.57 2.94
C GLY A 8 -9.09 -13.25 3.71
N LYS A 9 -8.95 -12.10 3.05
CA LYS A 9 -8.95 -10.76 3.70
C LYS A 9 -10.28 -10.01 3.56
N GLU A 10 -11.29 -10.62 2.93
CA GLU A 10 -12.59 -9.99 2.68
C GLU A 10 -13.31 -9.64 3.97
N ASP A 11 -13.24 -10.49 4.99
CA ASP A 11 -13.92 -10.25 6.26
C ASP A 11 -13.30 -9.10 7.04
N ALA A 12 -11.96 -8.96 6.99
CA ALA A 12 -11.27 -7.80 7.56
C ALA A 12 -11.72 -6.51 6.86
N VAL A 13 -11.78 -6.51 5.53
CA VAL A 13 -12.26 -5.36 4.75
C VAL A 13 -13.73 -5.03 5.07
N LYS A 14 -14.60 -6.04 5.21
CA LYS A 14 -16.00 -5.83 5.59
C LYS A 14 -16.12 -5.19 6.98
N LYS A 15 -15.34 -5.66 7.97
CA LYS A 15 -15.31 -5.08 9.32
C LYS A 15 -14.81 -3.64 9.31
N ILE A 16 -13.75 -3.35 8.56
CA ILE A 16 -13.22 -1.98 8.43
C ILE A 16 -14.27 -1.07 7.79
N LYS A 17 -14.94 -1.51 6.71
CA LYS A 17 -16.01 -0.74 6.07
C LYS A 17 -17.21 -0.52 6.98
N SER A 18 -17.64 -1.52 7.74
CA SER A 18 -18.80 -1.40 8.62
C SER A 18 -18.52 -0.50 9.81
N SER A 19 -17.33 -0.59 10.42
CA SER A 19 -16.89 0.30 11.49
C SER A 19 -16.73 1.73 10.98
N ALA A 20 -16.07 1.92 9.84
CA ALA A 20 -15.86 3.24 9.26
C ALA A 20 -17.18 3.94 8.87
N LYS A 21 -18.27 3.21 8.58
CA LYS A 21 -19.58 3.81 8.31
C LYS A 21 -20.24 4.41 9.55
N LYS A 22 -19.81 4.02 10.75
CA LYS A 22 -20.35 4.49 12.03
C LYS A 22 -19.56 5.67 12.61
N CYS A 23 -18.47 6.08 11.96
CA CYS A 23 -17.56 7.11 12.43
C CYS A 23 -17.55 8.29 11.46
N ASP A 24 -17.47 9.51 11.98
CA ASP A 24 -17.34 10.73 11.19
C ASP A 24 -15.90 10.95 10.70
N GLU A 25 -14.91 10.50 11.49
CA GLU A 25 -13.48 10.57 11.15
C GLU A 25 -12.82 9.19 11.26
N VAL A 26 -11.92 8.89 10.32
CA VAL A 26 -11.09 7.68 10.30
C VAL A 26 -9.62 8.11 10.24
N ILE A 27 -8.85 7.72 11.27
CA ILE A 27 -7.42 8.02 11.35
C ILE A 27 -6.62 6.76 11.00
N LEU A 28 -5.77 6.85 9.99
CA LEU A 28 -4.90 5.78 9.51
C LEU A 28 -3.53 5.89 10.18
N ALA A 29 -3.20 4.91 11.01
CA ALA A 29 -2.00 4.87 11.85
C ALA A 29 -1.06 3.72 11.41
N THR A 30 -0.76 3.65 10.11
CA THR A 30 0.21 2.69 9.55
C THR A 30 1.64 3.16 9.78
N ASP A 31 2.60 2.26 9.61
CA ASP A 31 4.02 2.53 9.78
C ASP A 31 4.52 3.72 8.93
N PRO A 32 5.52 4.47 9.40
CA PRO A 32 6.03 5.68 8.75
C PRO A 32 6.96 5.37 7.56
N ASP A 33 6.63 4.37 6.76
CA ASP A 33 7.41 3.93 5.60
C ASP A 33 6.57 3.89 4.32
N ARG A 34 7.22 3.62 3.18
CA ARG A 34 6.56 3.62 1.87
C ARG A 34 5.49 2.54 1.77
N GLU A 35 5.66 1.40 2.45
CA GLU A 35 4.68 0.32 2.44
C GLU A 35 3.44 0.68 3.27
N GLY A 36 3.65 1.24 4.46
CA GLY A 36 2.62 1.80 5.33
C GLY A 36 1.81 2.89 4.65
N GLU A 37 2.43 3.73 3.83
CA GLU A 37 1.73 4.76 3.07
C GLU A 37 0.86 4.16 1.95
N ALA A 38 1.36 3.15 1.24
CA ALA A 38 0.57 2.42 0.25
C ALA A 38 -0.61 1.67 0.89
N ILE A 39 -0.41 1.08 2.09
CA ILE A 39 -1.48 0.43 2.85
C ILE A 39 -2.54 1.44 3.28
N ALA A 40 -2.13 2.59 3.85
CA ALA A 40 -3.05 3.65 4.23
C ALA A 40 -3.89 4.11 3.03
N TRP A 41 -3.24 4.34 1.90
CA TRP A 41 -3.93 4.71 0.67
C TRP A 41 -4.93 3.66 0.20
N HIS A 42 -4.55 2.37 0.16
CA HIS A 42 -5.48 1.31 -0.24
C HIS A 42 -6.69 1.22 0.70
N VAL A 43 -6.50 1.38 2.01
CA VAL A 43 -7.60 1.41 2.96
C VAL A 43 -8.50 2.62 2.71
N ALA A 44 -7.92 3.80 2.46
CA ALA A 44 -8.67 5.00 2.12
C ALA A 44 -9.48 4.84 0.83
N ASP A 45 -8.90 4.26 -0.23
CA ASP A 45 -9.59 3.97 -1.50
C ASP A 45 -10.75 2.98 -1.30
N ILE A 46 -10.55 1.95 -0.48
CA ILE A 46 -11.58 0.97 -0.12
C ILE A 46 -12.74 1.62 0.65
N LEU A 47 -12.45 2.59 1.51
CA LEU A 47 -13.41 3.30 2.35
C LEU A 47 -14.16 4.41 1.62
N THR A 48 -13.56 4.96 0.56
CA THR A 48 -14.12 6.02 -0.28
C THR A 48 -15.11 5.41 -1.29
N PRO A 49 -16.40 5.78 -1.25
CA PRO A 49 -17.37 5.26 -2.20
C PRO A 49 -17.06 5.76 -3.62
N LYS A 50 -17.03 4.84 -4.60
CA LYS A 50 -16.81 5.17 -6.02
C LYS A 50 -17.92 6.05 -6.63
N ASN A 51 -19.09 6.08 -6.00
CA ASN A 51 -20.19 6.96 -6.37
C ASN A 51 -20.08 8.27 -5.58
N LYS A 52 -19.69 9.36 -6.27
CA LYS A 52 -19.58 10.73 -5.71
C LYS A 52 -20.89 11.27 -5.08
N ALA A 53 -22.02 10.64 -5.36
CA ALA A 53 -23.34 11.03 -4.84
C ALA A 53 -23.64 10.48 -3.42
N ALA A 54 -22.87 9.51 -2.91
CA ALA A 54 -23.11 8.91 -1.60
C ALA A 54 -22.21 9.57 -0.54
N ASP A 55 -22.77 10.50 0.22
CA ASP A 55 -22.29 11.04 1.51
C ASP A 55 -20.76 11.05 1.68
N ASN A 56 -20.14 12.03 1.04
CA ASN A 56 -18.70 12.31 1.08
C ASN A 56 -18.30 13.05 2.37
N LYS A 57 -18.88 12.67 3.52
CA LYS A 57 -18.75 13.41 4.80
C LYS A 57 -17.65 12.90 5.71
N ARG A 58 -17.10 11.71 5.46
CA ARG A 58 -16.13 11.09 6.36
C ARG A 58 -14.73 11.61 6.10
N LYS A 59 -14.13 12.22 7.10
CA LYS A 59 -12.76 12.72 7.04
C LYS A 59 -11.80 11.54 7.22
N ILE A 60 -10.91 11.33 6.27
CA ILE A 60 -9.85 10.32 6.36
C ILE A 60 -8.54 11.07 6.58
N SER A 61 -7.89 10.82 7.71
CA SER A 61 -6.67 11.50 8.12
C SER A 61 -5.54 10.48 8.37
N ARG A 62 -4.28 10.91 8.32
CA ARG A 62 -3.08 10.07 8.46
C ARG A 62 -2.31 10.47 9.72
N ALA A 63 -2.10 9.53 10.65
CA ALA A 63 -1.29 9.75 11.85
C ALA A 63 0.02 8.99 11.74
N VAL A 64 1.14 9.71 11.66
CA VAL A 64 2.49 9.15 11.53
C VAL A 64 3.23 9.33 12.84
N PHE A 65 3.82 8.25 13.38
CA PHE A 65 4.70 8.31 14.54
C PHE A 65 5.88 7.36 14.33
N TYR A 66 7.05 7.75 14.81
CA TYR A 66 8.30 6.99 14.68
C TYR A 66 8.62 6.15 15.93
N GLU A 67 7.86 6.35 17.01
CA GLU A 67 8.04 5.68 18.29
C GLU A 67 6.67 5.35 18.89
N ILE A 68 6.54 4.16 19.48
CA ILE A 68 5.34 3.73 20.19
C ILE A 68 5.39 4.27 21.64
N SER A 69 5.43 5.60 21.78
CA SER A 69 5.34 6.28 23.08
C SER A 69 3.99 6.98 23.21
N LYS A 70 3.45 7.02 24.44
CA LYS A 70 2.14 7.64 24.71
C LYS A 70 2.09 9.09 24.22
N LYS A 71 3.21 9.82 24.34
CA LYS A 71 3.33 11.20 23.86
C LYS A 71 3.30 11.27 22.33
N ALA A 72 4.10 10.46 21.65
CA ALA A 72 4.17 10.45 20.19
C ALA A 72 2.83 10.05 19.56
N VAL A 73 2.16 9.03 20.09
CA VAL A 73 0.85 8.59 19.59
C VAL A 73 -0.22 9.67 19.80
N ASN A 74 -0.31 10.27 20.99
CA ASN A 74 -1.27 11.34 21.25
C ASN A 74 -1.03 12.56 20.37
N GLN A 75 0.23 12.92 20.13
CA GLN A 75 0.58 14.04 19.26
C GLN A 75 0.22 13.76 17.78
N ALA A 76 0.46 12.54 17.31
CA ALA A 76 0.13 12.11 15.95
C ALA A 76 -1.40 12.06 15.72
N ILE A 77 -2.17 11.66 16.73
CA ILE A 77 -3.64 11.66 16.68
C ILE A 77 -4.20 13.08 16.79
N ALA A 78 -3.58 13.97 17.57
CA ALA A 78 -4.03 15.35 17.73
C ALA A 78 -3.80 16.21 16.49
N ASN A 79 -2.73 15.95 15.74
CA ASN A 79 -2.40 16.65 14.50
C ASN A 79 -2.26 15.64 13.34
N PRO A 80 -3.35 14.99 12.91
CA PRO A 80 -3.29 14.03 11.83
C PRO A 80 -3.13 14.79 10.51
N GLY A 81 -2.18 14.34 9.68
CA GLY A 81 -1.91 14.89 8.35
C GLY A 81 -2.78 14.26 7.27
N GLU A 82 -2.40 14.52 6.02
CA GLU A 82 -2.99 13.87 4.84
C GLU A 82 -2.12 12.71 4.37
N ILE A 83 -2.72 11.82 3.57
CA ILE A 83 -1.97 10.74 2.91
C ILE A 83 -1.04 11.37 1.87
N ALA A 84 0.25 11.05 1.94
CA ALA A 84 1.27 11.54 1.04
C ALA A 84 1.15 10.83 -0.32
N MET A 85 0.26 11.35 -1.17
CA MET A 85 -0.03 10.79 -2.50
C MET A 85 1.21 10.64 -3.38
N ASP A 86 2.21 11.51 -3.23
CA ASP A 86 3.48 11.41 -3.98
C ASP A 86 4.23 10.10 -3.69
N LEU A 87 4.23 9.65 -2.43
CA LEU A 87 4.85 8.38 -2.03
C LEU A 87 4.09 7.19 -2.62
N VAL A 88 2.75 7.25 -2.60
CA VAL A 88 1.88 6.24 -3.18
C VAL A 88 2.12 6.12 -4.69
N LEU A 89 2.09 7.25 -5.41
CA LEU A 89 2.28 7.30 -6.86
C LEU A 89 3.68 6.81 -7.27
N SER A 90 4.72 7.13 -6.49
CA SER A 90 6.07 6.62 -6.73
C SER A 90 6.14 5.09 -6.63
N GLN A 91 5.37 4.51 -5.70
CA GLN A 91 5.31 3.08 -5.47
C GLN A 91 4.51 2.37 -6.56
N GLU A 92 3.36 2.94 -6.94
CA GLU A 92 2.56 2.43 -8.06
C GLU A 92 3.33 2.49 -9.37
N THR A 93 4.03 3.60 -9.64
CA THR A 93 4.85 3.77 -10.85
C THR A 93 5.94 2.71 -10.90
N ARG A 94 6.65 2.46 -9.79
CA ARG A 94 7.66 1.40 -9.72
C ARG A 94 7.06 0.01 -9.96
N ARG A 95 5.89 -0.29 -9.37
CA ARG A 95 5.18 -1.58 -9.60
C ARG A 95 4.70 -1.73 -11.04
N ALA A 96 4.17 -0.68 -11.64
CA ALA A 96 3.73 -0.67 -13.03
C ALA A 96 4.92 -0.83 -13.99
N LEU A 97 6.03 -0.16 -13.70
CA LEU A 97 7.30 -0.28 -14.42
C LEU A 97 7.84 -1.72 -14.34
N ASP A 98 7.97 -2.27 -13.13
CA ASP A 98 8.45 -3.64 -12.92
C ASP A 98 7.54 -4.66 -13.64
N ARG A 99 6.22 -4.43 -13.66
CA ARG A 99 5.29 -5.26 -14.42
C ARG A 99 5.54 -5.16 -15.92
N HIS A 100 5.65 -3.95 -16.48
CA HIS A 100 5.84 -3.76 -17.91
C HIS A 100 7.19 -4.33 -18.40
N PHE A 101 8.28 -4.06 -17.67
CA PHE A 101 9.60 -4.58 -18.01
C PHE A 101 9.70 -6.08 -17.75
N GLY A 102 9.09 -6.59 -16.67
CA GLY A 102 8.98 -8.02 -16.40
C GLY A 102 8.30 -8.78 -17.54
N PHE A 103 7.17 -8.29 -18.06
CA PHE A 103 6.48 -8.95 -19.18
C PHE A 103 7.27 -8.89 -20.51
N THR A 104 7.99 -7.80 -20.78
CA THR A 104 8.73 -7.65 -22.05
C THR A 104 10.08 -8.39 -22.05
N LEU A 105 10.78 -8.44 -20.91
CA LEU A 105 12.12 -9.04 -20.81
C LEU A 105 12.12 -10.51 -20.36
N SER A 106 11.10 -10.97 -19.62
CA SER A 106 11.06 -12.36 -19.11
C SER A 106 11.11 -13.43 -20.21
N PRO A 107 10.40 -13.31 -21.35
CA PRO A 107 10.47 -14.32 -22.41
C PRO A 107 11.87 -14.41 -23.04
N LEU A 108 12.57 -13.27 -23.09
CA LEU A 108 13.90 -13.17 -23.72
C LEU A 108 14.99 -13.72 -22.81
N LEU A 109 14.89 -13.48 -21.49
CA LEU A 109 15.77 -14.09 -20.48
C LEU A 109 15.56 -15.61 -20.37
N TRP A 110 14.32 -16.10 -20.41
CA TRP A 110 14.03 -17.55 -20.38
C TRP A 110 14.60 -18.28 -21.58
N ARG A 111 14.70 -17.61 -22.74
CA ARG A 111 15.33 -18.18 -23.94
C ARG A 111 16.86 -18.22 -23.86
N LEU A 112 17.47 -17.33 -23.07
CA LEU A 112 18.93 -17.23 -22.94
C LEU A 112 19.48 -18.10 -21.78
N PHE A 113 18.67 -18.40 -20.76
CA PHE A 113 19.07 -19.25 -19.62
C PHE A 113 17.95 -20.25 -19.24
N PRO A 114 17.89 -21.43 -19.88
CA PRO A 114 16.77 -22.38 -19.74
C PRO A 114 16.68 -23.10 -18.37
N SER A 115 17.69 -22.96 -17.51
CA SER A 115 17.86 -23.79 -16.30
C SER A 115 17.47 -23.12 -14.98
N ASN A 116 17.11 -21.83 -14.97
CA ASN A 116 16.82 -21.13 -13.72
C ASN A 116 15.34 -20.79 -13.58
N ASN A 117 14.58 -21.77 -13.08
CA ASN A 117 13.20 -21.60 -12.63
C ASN A 117 13.10 -20.80 -11.30
N HIS A 118 14.03 -19.89 -11.06
CA HIS A 118 14.06 -19.04 -9.88
C HIS A 118 13.45 -17.69 -10.26
N SER A 119 12.31 -17.37 -9.62
CA SER A 119 11.77 -16.01 -9.56
C SER A 119 12.81 -15.11 -8.91
N ALA A 120 13.72 -14.57 -9.74
CA ALA A 120 14.75 -13.64 -9.33
C ALA A 120 14.06 -12.33 -8.96
N GLY A 121 13.61 -12.26 -7.70
CA GLY A 121 13.28 -10.99 -7.08
C GLY A 121 14.51 -10.08 -7.19
N ARG A 122 14.29 -8.81 -7.52
CA ARG A 122 15.32 -7.75 -7.62
C ARG A 122 16.30 -7.64 -6.44
N VAL A 123 16.05 -8.34 -5.32
CA VAL A 123 16.85 -8.34 -4.09
C VAL A 123 17.67 -9.63 -3.91
N GLN A 124 17.63 -10.58 -4.84
CA GLN A 124 18.53 -11.75 -4.80
C GLN A 124 19.77 -11.62 -5.68
N SER A 125 19.79 -10.69 -6.64
CA SER A 125 20.93 -10.55 -7.55
C SER A 125 22.19 -9.90 -6.97
N PRO A 126 22.16 -9.01 -5.95
CA PRO A 126 23.42 -8.48 -5.39
C PRO A 126 24.11 -9.41 -4.37
N ALA A 127 23.43 -10.44 -3.88
CA ALA A 127 23.95 -11.29 -2.80
C ALA A 127 24.86 -12.44 -3.30
N LEU A 128 24.93 -12.67 -4.61
CA LEU A 128 25.69 -13.79 -5.19
C LEU A 128 27.06 -13.40 -5.74
N GLU A 129 27.44 -12.11 -5.69
CA GLU A 129 28.73 -11.63 -6.23
C GLU A 129 29.83 -11.49 -5.15
N TRP A 130 29.57 -11.92 -3.91
CA TRP A 130 30.56 -11.92 -2.82
C TRP A 130 30.58 -13.25 -2.06
N SER A 131 30.96 -14.33 -2.74
CA SER A 131 31.59 -15.52 -2.11
C SER A 131 32.71 -16.06 -2.99
#